data_AF-A0A7Y5SH00-F1
#
_entry.id   AF-A0A7Y5SH00-F1
#
_cell.length_a   1.000
_cell.length_b   1.000
_cell.length_c   1.000
_cell.angle_alpha   90.00
_cell.angle_beta   90.00
_cell.angle_gamma   90.00
#
_symmetry.space_group_name_H-M   'P 1'
#
loop_
_entity.id
_entity.type
_entity.pdbx_description
1 polymer ?
#
loop_
_entity_poly.entity_id
_entity_poly.type
_entity_poly.pdbx_seq_one_letter_code
_entity_poly.pdbx_strand_id
1 'polypeptide(L)'
;MPIGLNATFQYLAKTGNRVADDVLIAALDSPHPPIRDLAIRAVLDRRSPAGHHEIFRRLPGFDEQCRSIVGERPERLVRVVAEAIETGDVRQCAEAGEAILAFRLYEALPVLIGALDGAGRAHRQKTAQTILELTELFYGELCNPNEQTRRRDQDTARKRMISALEEGAGKYARHGCVEVVEAFLIVSKHQNVVLRRILQQPQESCHRAVVEALTESSRGGVLRLLLGFLEDPQMPQVVKNILAGRTDVKFVENLLAAGGLNASKAVAETLLRFDAFAWAKPEHPVLADLDDRGQADAVALVMSTSIRRKELLDLIGYFLLEGNRGGRRAAARAIREFQGPEADTLVIKALNDDDPTVRAHVLKELRPRNVAGAMSLLIRMVDTPHEPVRQALREAMPEFTVRHFVTNFDRLSDDLVAMAGHLVRKIDPEAAFDLKLEMECLSPVRRRRSVLAAGAMGLVQELEEAVIKLLSDDDHMVRIAAAKALADCDSMPSWDALRDALWDRSVIVQETAEQSLLRIADSLLEENVEMEKVAS
;
A
#
# COMPACT_ATOMS: atom_id res chain seq x y z
N MET A 1 -31.64 -42.54 15.53
CA MET A 1 -31.40 -42.94 16.94
C MET A 1 -32.74 -43.12 17.65
N PRO A 2 -32.92 -44.13 18.51
CA PRO A 2 -34.19 -44.37 19.19
C PRO A 2 -34.44 -43.32 20.28
N ILE A 3 -35.65 -42.73 20.29
CA ILE A 3 -36.10 -41.63 21.16
C ILE A 3 -35.88 -41.94 22.66
N GLY A 4 -35.93 -43.22 23.05
CA GLY A 4 -35.75 -43.67 24.42
C GLY A 4 -34.38 -43.37 25.01
N LEU A 5 -33.27 -43.60 24.26
CA LEU A 5 -31.92 -43.38 24.78
C LEU A 5 -31.67 -41.90 25.09
N ASN A 6 -32.09 -41.01 24.20
CA ASN A 6 -31.98 -39.56 24.42
C ASN A 6 -32.75 -39.13 25.68
N ALA A 7 -33.97 -39.62 25.88
CA ALA A 7 -34.76 -39.30 27.07
C ALA A 7 -34.10 -39.81 28.35
N THR A 8 -33.50 -41.01 28.31
CA THR A 8 -32.75 -41.57 29.45
C THR A 8 -31.56 -40.68 29.83
N PHE A 9 -30.70 -40.32 28.87
CA PHE A 9 -29.53 -39.49 29.16
C PHE A 9 -29.90 -38.05 29.57
N GLN A 10 -30.99 -37.50 29.03
CA GLN A 10 -31.52 -36.20 29.49
C GLN A 10 -32.02 -36.26 30.93
N TYR A 11 -32.68 -37.36 31.33
CA TYR A 11 -33.09 -37.55 32.73
C TYR A 11 -31.87 -37.71 33.63
N LEU A 12 -30.90 -38.55 33.24
CA LEU A 12 -29.65 -38.74 33.96
C LEU A 12 -28.87 -37.43 34.09
N ALA A 13 -28.91 -36.54 33.09
CA ALA A 13 -28.28 -35.23 33.16
C ALA A 13 -28.91 -34.27 34.19
N LYS A 14 -30.20 -34.44 34.51
CA LYS A 14 -30.96 -33.48 35.35
C LYS A 14 -31.28 -33.99 36.75
N THR A 15 -31.24 -35.30 36.98
CA THR A 15 -31.63 -35.89 38.27
C THR A 15 -30.71 -35.45 39.42
N GLY A 16 -31.28 -35.20 40.60
CA GLY A 16 -30.50 -34.91 41.82
C GLY A 16 -29.81 -36.12 42.44
N ASN A 17 -30.07 -37.33 41.92
CA ASN A 17 -29.46 -38.56 42.43
C ASN A 17 -27.97 -38.63 42.05
N ARG A 18 -27.11 -38.80 43.05
CA ARG A 18 -25.64 -38.88 42.87
C ARG A 18 -25.19 -40.17 42.17
N VAL A 19 -25.95 -41.25 42.29
CA VAL A 19 -25.66 -42.54 41.62
C VAL A 19 -25.72 -42.42 40.09
N ALA A 20 -26.40 -41.39 39.57
CA ALA A 20 -26.38 -41.10 38.13
C ALA A 20 -24.96 -40.84 37.62
N ASP A 21 -24.05 -40.32 38.44
CA ASP A 21 -22.67 -40.07 38.04
C ASP A 21 -21.93 -41.38 37.77
N ASP A 22 -22.10 -42.40 38.62
CA ASP A 22 -21.48 -43.72 38.44
C ASP A 22 -21.96 -44.41 37.15
N VAL A 23 -23.28 -44.33 36.88
CA VAL A 23 -23.89 -44.88 35.67
C VAL A 23 -23.36 -44.18 34.42
N LEU A 24 -23.24 -42.85 34.47
CA LEU A 24 -22.74 -42.07 33.34
C LEU A 24 -21.24 -42.28 33.12
N ILE A 25 -20.43 -42.38 34.18
CA ILE A 25 -18.99 -42.67 34.11
C ILE A 25 -18.77 -44.05 33.47
N ALA A 26 -19.54 -45.07 33.89
CA ALA A 26 -19.46 -46.40 33.27
C ALA A 26 -19.87 -46.37 31.79
N ALA A 27 -20.85 -45.52 31.43
CA ALA A 27 -21.30 -45.36 30.05
C ALA A 27 -20.25 -44.68 29.13
N LEU A 28 -19.25 -43.98 29.68
CA LEU A 28 -18.14 -43.42 28.91
C LEU A 28 -17.29 -44.52 28.23
N ASP A 29 -17.21 -45.70 28.84
CA ASP A 29 -16.46 -46.85 28.33
C ASP A 29 -17.32 -47.75 27.40
N SER A 30 -18.51 -47.28 26.99
CA SER A 30 -19.39 -48.05 26.12
C SER A 30 -18.76 -48.31 24.74
N PRO A 31 -18.80 -49.55 24.22
CA PRO A 31 -18.34 -49.86 22.86
C PRO A 31 -19.26 -49.26 21.79
N HIS A 32 -20.46 -48.79 22.17
CA HIS A 32 -21.41 -48.16 21.25
C HIS A 32 -21.24 -46.63 21.25
N PRO A 33 -20.75 -46.03 20.14
CA PRO A 33 -20.50 -44.59 20.07
C PRO A 33 -21.72 -43.71 20.45
N PRO A 34 -22.96 -44.03 20.05
CA PRO A 34 -24.13 -43.24 20.45
C PRO A 34 -24.35 -43.16 21.97
N ILE A 35 -24.03 -44.22 22.71
CA ILE A 35 -24.19 -44.26 24.16
C ILE A 35 -23.08 -43.42 24.80
N ARG A 36 -21.85 -43.56 24.32
CA ARG A 36 -20.69 -42.78 24.77
C ARG A 36 -20.89 -41.29 24.55
N ASP A 37 -21.37 -40.88 23.37
CA ASP A 37 -21.64 -39.48 23.03
C ASP A 37 -22.68 -38.85 23.97
N LEU A 38 -23.77 -39.57 24.24
CA LEU A 38 -24.81 -39.12 25.14
C LEU A 38 -24.34 -39.10 26.60
N ALA A 39 -23.47 -40.03 26.98
CA ALA A 39 -22.83 -40.04 28.29
C ALA A 39 -21.92 -38.82 28.48
N ILE A 40 -21.06 -38.49 27.51
CA ILE A 40 -20.19 -37.31 27.57
C ILE A 40 -21.04 -36.04 27.72
N ARG A 41 -22.08 -35.86 26.88
CA ARG A 41 -23.00 -34.71 27.00
C ARG A 41 -23.67 -34.66 28.37
N ALA A 42 -24.21 -35.79 28.84
CA ALA A 42 -24.92 -35.84 30.12
C ALA A 42 -24.00 -35.53 31.31
N VAL A 43 -22.74 -35.96 31.27
CA VAL A 43 -21.75 -35.63 32.31
C VAL A 43 -21.40 -34.14 32.29
N LEU A 44 -21.17 -33.53 31.12
CA LEU A 44 -20.89 -32.09 30.99
C LEU A 44 -22.10 -31.21 31.35
N ASP A 45 -23.31 -31.72 31.15
CA ASP A 45 -24.55 -31.06 31.54
C ASP A 45 -24.73 -31.05 33.06
N ARG A 46 -24.17 -32.05 33.74
CA ARG A 46 -24.17 -32.16 35.19
C ARG A 46 -23.06 -31.34 35.83
N ARG A 47 -23.23 -31.01 37.10
CA ARG A 47 -22.14 -30.47 37.95
C ARG A 47 -21.50 -31.63 38.72
N SER A 48 -20.83 -32.53 38.01
CA SER A 48 -20.17 -33.70 38.63
C SER A 48 -18.65 -33.56 38.55
N PRO A 49 -17.96 -33.17 39.65
CA PRO A 49 -16.50 -33.10 39.66
C PRO A 49 -15.84 -34.43 39.30
N ALA A 50 -16.38 -35.55 39.80
CA ALA A 50 -15.89 -36.90 39.50
C ALA A 50 -16.07 -37.24 38.01
N GLY A 51 -17.23 -36.94 37.43
CA GLY A 51 -17.48 -37.14 36.01
C GLY A 51 -16.54 -36.30 35.13
N HIS A 52 -16.29 -35.04 35.49
CA HIS A 52 -15.38 -34.18 34.74
C HIS A 52 -13.91 -34.67 34.80
N HIS A 53 -13.48 -35.20 35.96
CA HIS A 53 -12.16 -35.85 36.08
C HIS A 53 -12.03 -37.06 35.17
N GLU A 54 -13.07 -37.90 35.12
CA GLU A 54 -13.07 -39.09 34.28
C GLU A 54 -13.13 -38.78 32.78
N ILE A 55 -13.76 -37.66 32.39
CA ILE A 55 -13.65 -37.10 31.03
C ILE A 55 -12.22 -36.66 30.75
N PHE A 56 -11.62 -35.82 31.61
CA PHE A 56 -10.25 -35.31 31.42
C PHE A 56 -9.23 -36.44 31.32
N ARG A 57 -9.31 -37.44 32.20
CA ARG A 57 -8.42 -38.62 32.22
C ARG A 57 -8.46 -39.42 30.92
N ARG A 58 -9.63 -39.53 30.27
CA ARG A 58 -9.80 -40.27 29.01
C ARG A 58 -9.58 -39.43 27.77
N LEU A 59 -9.47 -38.11 27.92
CA LEU A 59 -9.38 -37.16 26.82
C LEU A 59 -8.28 -37.49 25.81
N PRO A 60 -7.06 -37.95 26.19
CA PRO A 60 -6.03 -38.33 25.21
C PRO A 60 -6.49 -39.45 24.24
N GLY A 61 -7.35 -40.36 24.71
CA GLY A 61 -7.87 -41.48 23.92
C GLY A 61 -9.18 -41.20 23.17
N PHE A 62 -9.76 -40.01 23.29
CA PHE A 62 -11.01 -39.66 22.61
C PHE A 62 -10.81 -39.39 21.11
N ASP A 63 -11.74 -39.91 20.31
CA ASP A 63 -11.88 -39.62 18.88
C ASP A 63 -12.35 -38.17 18.63
N GLU A 64 -12.35 -37.75 17.36
CA GLU A 64 -12.72 -36.39 16.96
C GLU A 64 -14.15 -36.03 17.36
N GLN A 65 -15.08 -36.98 17.30
CA GLN A 65 -16.48 -36.79 17.68
C GLN A 65 -16.63 -36.57 19.19
N CYS A 66 -15.99 -37.39 20.02
CA CYS A 66 -15.98 -37.23 21.47
C CYS A 66 -15.35 -35.89 21.87
N ARG A 67 -14.25 -35.49 21.22
CA ARG A 67 -13.62 -34.18 21.45
C ARG A 67 -14.53 -33.02 21.03
N SER A 68 -15.22 -33.13 19.90
CA SER A 68 -16.21 -32.14 19.46
C SER A 68 -17.33 -31.95 20.50
N ILE A 69 -17.82 -33.04 21.08
CA ILE A 69 -18.82 -33.00 22.16
C ILE A 69 -18.29 -32.29 23.40
N VAL A 70 -17.05 -32.56 23.81
CA VAL A 70 -16.41 -31.84 24.91
C VAL A 70 -16.33 -30.34 24.62
N GLY A 71 -16.04 -29.98 23.36
CA GLY A 71 -16.03 -28.61 22.87
C GLY A 71 -17.40 -27.90 22.89
N GLU A 72 -18.51 -28.61 23.10
CA GLU A 72 -19.83 -27.99 23.29
C GLU A 72 -19.94 -27.28 24.65
N ARG A 73 -19.21 -27.75 25.69
CA ARG A 73 -19.21 -27.19 27.07
C ARG A 73 -17.82 -27.23 27.73
N PRO A 74 -16.83 -26.55 27.15
CA PRO A 74 -15.44 -26.62 27.60
C PRO A 74 -15.24 -26.02 29.00
N GLU A 75 -16.08 -25.06 29.42
CA GLU A 75 -16.02 -24.40 30.73
C GLU A 75 -16.14 -25.37 31.91
N ARG A 76 -16.73 -26.56 31.69
CA ARG A 76 -16.86 -27.61 32.70
C ARG A 76 -15.54 -28.24 33.10
N LEU A 77 -14.54 -28.20 32.22
CA LEU A 77 -13.22 -28.78 32.45
C LEU A 77 -12.26 -27.82 33.18
N VAL A 78 -12.54 -26.52 33.24
CA VAL A 78 -11.64 -25.49 33.81
C VAL A 78 -11.13 -25.87 35.20
N ARG A 79 -12.02 -26.36 36.07
CA ARG A 79 -11.64 -26.76 37.43
C ARG A 79 -10.71 -27.99 37.45
N VAL A 80 -10.96 -28.97 36.60
CA VAL A 80 -10.19 -30.21 36.56
C VAL A 80 -8.80 -29.96 35.99
N VAL A 81 -8.70 -29.16 34.93
CA VAL A 81 -7.39 -28.78 34.38
C VAL A 81 -6.60 -27.91 35.36
N ALA A 82 -7.27 -27.03 36.11
CA ALA A 82 -6.65 -26.24 37.18
C ALA A 82 -6.07 -27.12 38.28
N GLU A 83 -6.84 -28.08 38.80
CA GLU A 83 -6.38 -29.03 39.83
C GLU A 83 -5.20 -29.88 39.30
N ALA A 84 -5.24 -30.31 38.04
CA ALA A 84 -4.16 -31.05 37.39
C ALA A 84 -2.87 -30.23 37.21
N ILE A 85 -2.97 -28.91 37.05
CA ILE A 85 -1.81 -28.00 36.96
C ILE A 85 -1.20 -27.75 38.33
N GLU A 86 -2.02 -27.55 39.37
CA GLU A 86 -1.53 -27.20 40.70
C GLU A 86 -0.95 -28.40 41.45
N THR A 87 -1.55 -29.59 41.29
CA THR A 87 -1.24 -30.76 42.12
C THR A 87 -0.78 -31.98 41.34
N GLY A 88 -0.90 -31.94 40.01
CA GLY A 88 -0.60 -33.09 39.15
C GLY A 88 0.89 -33.30 38.92
N ASP A 89 1.23 -34.48 38.41
CA ASP A 89 2.59 -34.76 37.94
C ASP A 89 2.90 -34.05 36.60
N VAL A 90 4.14 -34.16 36.13
CA VAL A 90 4.58 -33.51 34.89
C VAL A 90 3.74 -33.93 33.68
N ARG A 91 3.24 -35.17 33.65
CA ARG A 91 2.41 -35.70 32.56
C ARG A 91 1.01 -35.12 32.62
N GLN A 92 0.38 -35.11 33.80
CA GLN A 92 -0.95 -34.53 34.00
C GLN A 92 -0.95 -33.04 33.70
N CYS A 93 0.12 -32.33 34.03
CA CYS A 93 0.28 -30.92 33.67
C CYS A 93 0.38 -30.71 32.15
N ALA A 94 1.07 -31.61 31.44
CA ALA A 94 1.16 -31.55 29.98
C ALA A 94 -0.21 -31.84 29.33
N GLU A 95 -0.91 -32.89 29.79
CA GLU A 95 -2.27 -33.24 29.34
C GLU A 95 -3.27 -32.09 29.63
N ALA A 96 -3.12 -31.42 30.77
CA ALA A 96 -3.92 -30.24 31.11
C ALA A 96 -3.62 -29.06 30.18
N GLY A 97 -2.34 -28.80 29.87
CA GLY A 97 -1.96 -27.77 28.91
C GLY A 97 -2.52 -28.03 27.51
N GLU A 98 -2.43 -29.28 27.03
CA GLU A 98 -3.02 -29.69 25.74
C GLU A 98 -4.55 -29.50 25.72
N ALA A 99 -5.23 -29.89 26.80
CA ALA A 99 -6.68 -29.69 26.93
C ALA A 99 -7.06 -28.20 26.93
N ILE A 100 -6.29 -27.37 27.65
CA ILE A 100 -6.50 -25.91 27.69
C ILE A 100 -6.40 -25.29 26.30
N LEU A 101 -5.39 -25.69 25.52
CA LEU A 101 -5.19 -25.19 24.15
C LEU A 101 -6.28 -25.71 23.20
N ALA A 102 -6.56 -27.01 23.24
CA ALA A 102 -7.55 -27.66 22.36
C ALA A 102 -8.96 -27.07 22.54
N PHE A 103 -9.32 -26.73 23.78
CA PHE A 103 -10.65 -26.22 24.12
C PHE A 103 -10.69 -24.73 24.43
N ARG A 104 -9.57 -24.01 24.22
CA ARG A 104 -9.44 -22.56 24.41
C ARG A 104 -9.96 -22.08 25.77
N LEU A 105 -9.50 -22.76 26.82
CA LEU A 105 -9.92 -22.49 28.20
C LEU A 105 -9.24 -21.23 28.75
N TYR A 106 -9.63 -20.05 28.24
CA TYR A 106 -9.05 -18.76 28.65
C TYR A 106 -9.19 -18.47 30.15
N GLU A 107 -10.22 -19.03 30.80
CA GLU A 107 -10.44 -18.90 32.25
C GLU A 107 -9.39 -19.63 33.10
N ALA A 108 -8.62 -20.56 32.53
CA ALA A 108 -7.55 -21.27 33.23
C ALA A 108 -6.27 -20.45 33.39
N LEU A 109 -6.18 -19.28 32.73
CA LEU A 109 -4.97 -18.47 32.71
C LEU A 109 -4.45 -18.01 34.09
N PRO A 110 -5.31 -17.56 35.04
CA PRO A 110 -4.83 -17.19 36.38
C PRO A 110 -4.17 -18.36 37.11
N VAL A 111 -4.69 -19.59 36.93
CA VAL A 111 -4.14 -20.80 37.55
C VAL A 111 -2.79 -21.16 36.93
N LEU A 112 -2.68 -21.10 35.60
CA LEU A 112 -1.41 -21.29 34.90
C LEU A 112 -0.34 -20.31 35.41
N ILE A 113 -0.69 -19.03 35.60
CA ILE A 113 0.23 -18.01 36.11
C ILE A 113 0.61 -18.29 37.57
N GLY A 114 -0.36 -18.68 38.41
CA GLY A 114 -0.12 -19.08 39.80
C GLY A 114 0.84 -20.26 39.93
N ALA A 115 0.70 -21.26 39.04
CA ALA A 115 1.54 -22.45 39.03
C ALA A 115 3.00 -22.21 38.63
N LEU A 116 3.34 -21.03 38.09
CA LEU A 116 4.74 -20.69 37.80
C LEU A 116 5.56 -20.49 39.09
N ASP A 117 4.91 -20.03 40.16
CA ASP A 117 5.52 -19.83 41.47
C ASP A 117 5.74 -21.21 42.14
N GLY A 118 7.00 -21.59 42.38
CA GLY A 118 7.34 -22.85 43.07
C GLY A 118 7.47 -24.09 42.18
N ALA A 119 7.14 -24.00 40.88
CA ALA A 119 7.32 -25.09 39.93
C ALA A 119 8.79 -25.42 39.66
N GLY A 120 9.07 -26.72 39.46
CA GLY A 120 10.34 -27.20 38.90
C GLY A 120 10.54 -26.69 37.46
N ARG A 121 11.80 -26.61 37.00
CA ARG A 121 12.18 -25.96 35.73
C ARG A 121 11.40 -26.46 34.51
N ALA A 122 11.26 -27.78 34.35
CA ALA A 122 10.57 -28.37 33.20
C ALA A 122 9.06 -28.07 33.20
N HIS A 123 8.42 -28.17 34.38
CA HIS A 123 7.01 -27.85 34.55
C HIS A 123 6.75 -26.37 34.26
N ARG A 124 7.59 -25.48 34.80
CA ARG A 124 7.51 -24.04 34.57
C ARG A 124 7.59 -23.66 33.09
N GLN A 125 8.54 -24.25 32.36
CA GLN A 125 8.71 -23.97 30.92
C GLN A 125 7.47 -24.40 30.12
N LYS A 126 6.92 -25.59 30.37
CA LYS A 126 5.73 -26.06 29.65
C LYS A 126 4.49 -25.21 29.98
N THR A 127 4.30 -24.85 31.25
CA THR A 127 3.21 -23.95 31.68
C THR A 127 3.33 -22.58 31.03
N ALA A 128 4.53 -21.99 30.99
CA ALA A 128 4.79 -20.70 30.35
C ALA A 128 4.52 -20.74 28.83
N GLN A 129 4.89 -21.82 28.16
CA GLN A 129 4.58 -22.03 26.74
C GLN A 129 3.06 -22.13 26.50
N THR A 130 2.33 -22.89 27.34
CA THR A 130 0.86 -22.99 27.26
C THR A 130 0.20 -21.61 27.41
N ILE A 131 0.70 -20.76 28.32
CA ILE A 131 0.21 -19.37 28.49
C ILE A 131 0.37 -18.58 27.19
N LEU A 132 1.54 -18.65 26.55
CA LEU A 132 1.83 -17.92 25.33
C LEU A 132 0.97 -18.39 24.15
N GLU A 133 0.91 -19.71 23.92
CA GLU A 133 0.12 -20.30 22.84
C GLU A 133 -1.38 -20.01 23.01
N LEU A 134 -1.91 -20.11 24.24
CA LEU A 134 -3.31 -19.77 24.53
C LEU A 134 -3.60 -18.30 24.25
N THR A 135 -2.66 -17.42 24.58
CA THR A 135 -2.79 -15.98 24.34
C THR A 135 -2.76 -15.64 22.84
N GLU A 136 -1.96 -16.36 22.05
CA GLU A 136 -1.93 -16.23 20.60
C GLU A 136 -3.22 -16.69 19.94
N LEU A 137 -3.80 -17.80 20.39
CA LEU A 137 -5.12 -18.25 19.94
C LEU A 137 -6.18 -17.18 20.20
N PHE A 138 -6.18 -16.59 21.41
CA PHE A 138 -7.09 -15.48 21.71
C PHE A 138 -6.87 -14.27 20.81
N TYR A 139 -5.61 -13.88 20.60
CA TYR A 139 -5.29 -12.74 19.72
C TYR A 139 -5.74 -12.99 18.27
N GLY A 140 -5.53 -14.20 17.74
CA GLY A 140 -6.01 -14.58 16.41
C GLY A 140 -7.53 -14.44 16.28
N GLU A 141 -8.29 -14.87 17.29
CA GLU A 141 -9.75 -14.70 17.33
C GLU A 141 -10.19 -13.23 17.35
N LEU A 142 -9.44 -12.36 18.06
CA LEU A 142 -9.72 -10.92 18.08
C LEU A 142 -9.51 -10.23 16.73
N CYS A 143 -8.57 -10.72 15.92
CA CYS A 143 -8.24 -10.17 14.62
C CYS A 143 -9.20 -10.62 13.50
N ASN A 144 -10.01 -11.67 13.72
CA ASN A 144 -10.89 -12.24 12.70
C ASN A 144 -12.15 -11.36 12.45
N PRO A 145 -12.34 -10.82 11.23
CA PRO A 145 -13.46 -9.92 10.92
C PRO A 145 -14.85 -10.57 10.93
N ASN A 146 -14.91 -11.91 10.78
CA ASN A 146 -16.14 -12.67 10.55
C ASN A 146 -16.93 -13.04 11.83
N GLU A 147 -16.40 -12.81 13.04
CA GLU A 147 -17.10 -13.07 14.31
C GLU A 147 -17.63 -11.78 14.98
N GLN A 148 -18.43 -11.00 14.26
CA GLN A 148 -19.01 -9.74 14.79
C GLN A 148 -19.98 -9.95 15.96
N THR A 149 -20.57 -11.14 16.08
CA THR A 149 -21.64 -11.47 17.04
C THR A 149 -21.15 -11.77 18.47
N ARG A 150 -19.83 -11.97 18.69
CA ARG A 150 -19.23 -12.32 20.00
C ARG A 150 -18.48 -11.17 20.71
N ARG A 151 -18.48 -9.96 20.14
CA ARG A 151 -17.61 -8.85 20.58
C ARG A 151 -17.80 -8.39 22.04
N ARG A 152 -19.01 -8.46 22.60
CA ARG A 152 -19.28 -7.98 23.99
C ARG A 152 -18.74 -8.93 25.07
N ASP A 153 -18.86 -10.24 24.88
CA ASP A 153 -18.32 -11.23 25.82
C ASP A 153 -16.79 -11.31 25.73
N GLN A 154 -16.25 -11.10 24.53
CA GLN A 154 -14.80 -11.03 24.28
C GLN A 154 -14.10 -9.86 24.97
N ASP A 155 -14.76 -8.71 25.14
CA ASP A 155 -14.17 -7.57 25.85
C ASP A 155 -14.02 -7.83 27.36
N THR A 156 -14.96 -8.55 27.97
CA THR A 156 -14.86 -8.95 29.38
C THR A 156 -13.78 -10.01 29.56
N ALA A 157 -13.71 -10.99 28.67
CA ALA A 157 -12.65 -12.00 28.65
C ALA A 157 -11.26 -11.36 28.45
N ARG A 158 -11.14 -10.40 27.53
CA ARG A 158 -9.90 -9.64 27.29
C ARG A 158 -9.44 -8.92 28.54
N LYS A 159 -10.34 -8.23 29.26
CA LYS A 159 -10.00 -7.53 30.51
C LYS A 159 -9.49 -8.49 31.58
N ARG A 160 -10.14 -9.63 31.76
CA ARG A 160 -9.71 -10.67 32.72
C ARG A 160 -8.33 -11.22 32.36
N MET A 161 -8.10 -11.51 31.08
CA MET A 161 -6.81 -12.00 30.61
C MET A 161 -5.69 -10.97 30.80
N ILE A 162 -5.93 -9.70 30.43
CA ILE A 162 -4.95 -8.63 30.65
C ILE A 162 -4.62 -8.53 32.14
N SER A 163 -5.63 -8.52 33.02
CA SER A 163 -5.41 -8.44 34.46
C SER A 163 -4.59 -9.62 34.99
N ALA A 164 -4.83 -10.84 34.50
CA ALA A 164 -4.05 -12.01 34.89
C ALA A 164 -2.59 -11.91 34.41
N LEU A 165 -2.38 -11.50 33.16
CA LEU A 165 -1.05 -11.33 32.57
C LEU A 165 -0.27 -10.16 33.18
N GLU A 166 -0.94 -9.09 33.62
CA GLU A 166 -0.35 -8.00 34.40
C GLU A 166 0.18 -8.51 35.74
N GLU A 167 -0.59 -9.35 36.44
CA GLU A 167 -0.14 -9.98 37.67
C GLU A 167 1.05 -10.91 37.43
N GLY A 168 1.00 -11.70 36.34
CA GLY A 168 2.11 -12.56 35.91
C GLY A 168 3.38 -11.76 35.63
N ALA A 169 3.28 -10.70 34.83
CA ALA A 169 4.41 -9.82 34.54
C ALA A 169 4.97 -9.15 35.81
N GLY A 170 4.12 -8.82 36.79
CA GLY A 170 4.54 -8.29 38.09
C GLY A 170 5.31 -9.30 38.95
N LYS A 171 5.08 -10.61 38.75
CA LYS A 171 5.79 -11.70 39.42
C LYS A 171 7.02 -12.20 38.67
N TYR A 172 7.43 -11.53 37.58
CA TYR A 172 8.56 -11.96 36.75
C TYR A 172 9.85 -12.25 37.54
N ALA A 173 10.16 -11.46 38.58
CA ALA A 173 11.32 -11.70 39.45
C ALA A 173 11.33 -13.09 40.12
N ARG A 174 10.16 -13.73 40.30
CA ARG A 174 10.02 -15.03 40.96
C ARG A 174 10.20 -16.19 39.98
N HIS A 175 9.55 -16.11 38.81
CA HIS A 175 9.50 -17.24 37.87
C HIS A 175 10.49 -17.11 36.71
N GLY A 176 10.81 -15.89 36.27
CA GLY A 176 11.79 -15.59 35.21
C GLY A 176 11.38 -15.99 33.79
N CYS A 177 10.08 -16.16 33.52
CA CYS A 177 9.56 -16.66 32.23
C CYS A 177 9.27 -15.51 31.27
N VAL A 178 9.95 -15.48 30.13
CA VAL A 178 9.81 -14.45 29.10
C VAL A 178 8.52 -14.62 28.31
N GLU A 179 8.02 -15.86 28.20
CA GLU A 179 6.79 -16.21 27.50
C GLU A 179 5.56 -15.52 28.11
N VAL A 180 5.54 -15.33 29.43
CA VAL A 180 4.47 -14.59 30.13
C VAL A 180 4.53 -13.10 29.79
N VAL A 181 5.73 -12.54 29.66
CA VAL A 181 5.94 -11.15 29.25
C VAL A 181 5.50 -10.97 27.80
N GLU A 182 5.88 -11.88 26.89
CA GLU A 182 5.40 -11.86 25.51
C GLU A 182 3.88 -11.97 25.41
N ALA A 183 3.27 -12.90 26.16
CA ALA A 183 1.82 -13.05 26.24
C ALA A 183 1.15 -11.74 26.68
N PHE A 184 1.67 -11.10 27.72
CA PHE A 184 1.19 -9.78 28.16
C PHE A 184 1.27 -8.73 27.05
N LEU A 185 2.36 -8.67 26.29
CA LEU A 185 2.54 -7.71 25.19
C LEU A 185 1.60 -7.96 24.01
N ILE A 186 1.32 -9.23 23.67
CA ILE A 186 0.44 -9.61 22.56
C ILE A 186 -0.95 -8.99 22.70
N VAL A 187 -1.50 -8.98 23.92
CA VAL A 187 -2.88 -8.52 24.17
C VAL A 187 -2.99 -7.08 24.67
N SER A 188 -1.87 -6.51 25.12
CA SER A 188 -1.82 -5.13 25.63
C SER A 188 -2.06 -4.09 24.54
N LYS A 189 -2.55 -2.91 24.91
CA LYS A 189 -2.58 -1.73 24.02
C LYS A 189 -1.55 -0.71 24.50
N HIS A 190 -1.14 0.22 23.63
CA HIS A 190 -0.21 1.30 23.99
C HIS A 190 -0.71 2.18 25.15
N GLN A 191 -2.02 2.21 25.39
CA GLN A 191 -2.68 2.91 26.51
C GLN A 191 -2.62 2.15 27.85
N ASN A 192 -2.12 0.91 27.88
CA ASN A 192 -2.08 0.11 29.12
C ASN A 192 -1.18 0.78 30.17
N VAL A 193 -1.73 1.05 31.35
CA VAL A 193 -1.06 1.81 32.42
C VAL A 193 0.12 1.03 33.01
N VAL A 194 -0.04 -0.29 33.22
CA VAL A 194 1.01 -1.15 33.77
C VAL A 194 2.18 -1.25 32.81
N LEU A 195 1.92 -1.51 31.53
CA LEU A 195 2.93 -1.53 30.47
C LEU A 195 3.68 -0.20 30.39
N ARG A 196 2.97 0.93 30.41
CA ARG A 196 3.58 2.27 30.39
C ARG A 196 4.49 2.49 31.60
N ARG A 197 4.06 2.08 32.80
CA ARG A 197 4.89 2.13 34.00
C ARG A 197 6.18 1.32 33.83
N ILE A 198 6.07 0.07 33.36
CA ILE A 198 7.21 -0.82 33.11
C ILE A 198 8.19 -0.20 32.11
N LEU A 199 7.69 0.36 31.00
CA LEU A 199 8.54 1.00 29.98
C LEU A 199 9.24 2.27 30.47
N GLN A 200 8.65 2.99 31.43
CA GLN A 200 9.20 4.23 31.98
C GLN A 200 10.15 4.02 33.16
N GLN A 201 10.05 2.89 33.88
CA GLN A 201 10.78 2.64 35.11
C GLN A 201 11.75 1.47 34.94
N PRO A 202 13.07 1.72 34.69
CA PRO A 202 14.06 0.67 34.50
C PRO A 202 14.26 -0.26 35.71
N GLN A 203 13.77 0.14 36.90
CA GLN A 203 13.86 -0.64 38.14
C GLN A 203 12.82 -1.78 38.21
N GLU A 204 11.83 -1.78 37.31
CA GLU A 204 10.83 -2.84 37.25
C GLU A 204 11.47 -4.16 36.85
N SER A 205 11.14 -5.24 37.57
CA SER A 205 11.82 -6.54 37.38
C SER A 205 11.71 -7.11 35.97
N CYS A 206 10.59 -6.86 35.27
CA CYS A 206 10.34 -7.30 33.91
C CYS A 206 10.73 -6.27 32.83
N HIS A 207 11.30 -5.11 33.20
CA HIS A 207 11.65 -4.05 32.25
C HIS A 207 12.54 -4.56 31.10
N ARG A 208 13.65 -5.24 31.44
CA ARG A 208 14.58 -5.76 30.42
C ARG A 208 13.91 -6.77 29.50
N ALA A 209 13.13 -7.70 30.05
CA ALA A 209 12.43 -8.71 29.27
C ALA A 209 11.37 -8.10 28.34
N VAL A 210 10.68 -7.04 28.77
CA VAL A 210 9.75 -6.29 27.92
C VAL A 210 10.48 -5.62 26.76
N VAL A 211 11.62 -4.97 27.04
CA VAL A 211 12.42 -4.29 26.02
C VAL A 211 13.02 -5.29 25.01
N GLU A 212 13.57 -6.40 25.48
CA GLU A 212 14.08 -7.49 24.62
C GLU A 212 12.95 -8.06 23.74
N ALA A 213 11.78 -8.38 24.32
CA ALA A 213 10.64 -8.88 23.56
C ALA A 213 10.14 -7.89 22.49
N LEU A 214 10.05 -6.59 22.81
CA LEU A 214 9.69 -5.56 21.82
C LEU A 214 10.76 -5.38 20.74
N THR A 215 12.02 -5.69 21.03
CA THR A 215 13.16 -5.54 20.10
C THR A 215 13.28 -6.73 19.16
N GLU A 216 13.04 -7.96 19.64
CA GLU A 216 13.38 -9.18 18.91
C GLU A 216 12.15 -9.94 18.40
N SER A 217 11.01 -9.83 19.08
CA SER A 217 9.84 -10.66 18.76
C SER A 217 9.25 -10.27 17.40
N SER A 218 8.92 -11.29 16.61
CA SER A 218 8.25 -11.18 15.30
C SER A 218 6.75 -11.57 15.36
N ARG A 219 6.22 -11.76 16.58
CA ARG A 219 4.82 -12.13 16.80
C ARG A 219 3.88 -10.96 16.46
N GLY A 220 2.77 -11.25 15.78
CA GLY A 220 1.86 -10.22 15.26
C GLY A 220 1.28 -9.29 16.33
N GLY A 221 0.93 -9.82 17.51
CA GLY A 221 0.39 -9.01 18.61
C GLY A 221 1.40 -8.03 19.20
N VAL A 222 2.68 -8.41 19.24
CA VAL A 222 3.79 -7.56 19.71
C VAL A 222 4.09 -6.48 18.68
N LEU A 223 4.20 -6.83 17.39
CA LEU A 223 4.37 -5.83 16.32
C LEU A 223 3.21 -4.83 16.29
N ARG A 224 1.96 -5.30 16.42
CA ARG A 224 0.78 -4.43 16.50
C ARG A 224 0.80 -3.53 17.75
N LEU A 225 1.32 -3.99 18.88
CA LEU A 225 1.52 -3.14 20.05
C LEU A 225 2.55 -2.05 19.76
N LEU A 226 3.70 -2.45 19.24
CA LEU A 226 4.85 -1.59 18.97
C LEU A 226 4.47 -0.47 17.98
N LEU A 227 3.82 -0.83 16.87
CA LEU A 227 3.36 0.13 15.87
C LEU A 227 2.18 0.97 16.36
N GLY A 228 1.35 0.43 17.27
CA GLY A 228 0.29 1.19 17.93
C GLY A 228 0.80 2.39 18.72
N PHE A 229 2.06 2.41 19.15
CA PHE A 229 2.66 3.59 19.78
C PHE A 229 2.90 4.74 18.80
N LEU A 230 2.90 4.52 17.48
CA LEU A 230 3.01 5.62 16.50
C LEU A 230 1.80 6.56 16.55
N GLU A 231 0.67 6.11 17.11
CA GLU A 231 -0.51 6.95 17.36
C GLU A 231 -0.44 7.69 18.70
N ASP A 232 0.60 7.45 19.51
CA ASP A 232 0.75 7.99 20.87
C ASP A 232 1.69 9.22 20.90
N PRO A 233 1.14 10.43 21.10
CA PRO A 233 1.95 11.65 21.19
C PRO A 233 2.93 11.62 22.38
N GLN A 234 2.63 10.81 23.40
CA GLN A 234 3.42 10.65 24.62
C GLN A 234 4.18 9.32 24.65
N MET A 235 4.52 8.77 23.49
CA MET A 235 5.32 7.55 23.34
C MET A 235 6.59 7.59 24.23
N PRO A 236 6.82 6.55 25.08
CA PRO A 236 8.04 6.43 25.87
C PRO A 236 9.31 6.40 25.02
N GLN A 237 10.39 7.04 25.50
CA GLN A 237 11.65 7.13 24.75
C GLN A 237 12.25 5.76 24.41
N VAL A 238 12.11 4.77 25.30
CA VAL A 238 12.57 3.39 25.04
C VAL A 238 11.88 2.78 23.82
N VAL A 239 10.59 3.03 23.64
CA VAL A 239 9.82 2.54 22.48
C VAL A 239 10.26 3.25 21.21
N LYS A 240 10.48 4.57 21.26
CA LYS A 240 11.06 5.32 20.13
C LYS A 240 12.41 4.71 19.70
N ASN A 241 13.28 4.40 20.65
CA ASN A 241 14.60 3.81 20.36
C ASN A 241 14.47 2.42 19.71
N ILE A 242 13.53 1.60 20.18
CA ILE A 242 13.26 0.28 19.58
C ILE A 242 12.76 0.43 18.14
N LEU A 243 11.76 1.29 17.91
CA LEU A 243 11.22 1.58 16.59
C LEU A 243 12.30 2.08 15.61
N ALA A 244 13.20 2.94 16.09
CA ALA A 244 14.31 3.46 15.31
C ALA A 244 15.40 2.41 15.04
N GLY A 245 15.62 1.46 15.96
CA GLY A 245 16.72 0.51 15.91
C GLY A 245 16.43 -0.79 15.16
N ARG A 246 15.17 -1.23 15.07
CA ARG A 246 14.82 -2.51 14.44
C ARG A 246 14.95 -2.46 12.92
N THR A 247 15.48 -3.55 12.34
CA THR A 247 15.77 -3.65 10.90
C THR A 247 15.29 -4.95 10.26
N ASP A 248 14.56 -5.80 10.99
CA ASP A 248 14.02 -7.05 10.42
C ASP A 248 12.91 -6.78 9.41
N VAL A 249 12.90 -7.54 8.29
CA VAL A 249 12.02 -7.32 7.13
C VAL A 249 10.56 -7.25 7.56
N LYS A 250 10.10 -8.21 8.38
CA LYS A 250 8.71 -8.27 8.85
C LYS A 250 8.32 -7.02 9.64
N PHE A 251 9.17 -6.54 10.55
CA PHE A 251 8.94 -5.28 11.26
C PHE A 251 8.88 -4.09 10.28
N VAL A 252 9.85 -3.97 9.38
CA VAL A 252 9.94 -2.86 8.44
C VAL A 252 8.71 -2.81 7.53
N GLU A 253 8.29 -3.92 6.94
CA GLU A 253 7.06 -3.99 6.13
C GLU A 253 5.82 -3.49 6.90
N ASN A 254 5.66 -3.91 8.16
CA ASN A 254 4.52 -3.48 8.97
C ASN A 254 4.64 -2.01 9.40
N LEU A 255 5.85 -1.51 9.67
CA LEU A 255 6.12 -0.10 9.94
C LEU A 255 5.78 0.76 8.73
N LEU A 256 6.19 0.35 7.54
CA LEU A 256 5.92 1.03 6.27
C LEU A 256 4.43 1.02 5.94
N ALA A 257 3.74 -0.09 6.17
CA ALA A 257 2.29 -0.15 6.00
C ALA A 257 1.53 0.81 6.94
N ALA A 258 2.04 1.03 8.16
CA ALA A 258 1.43 1.93 9.14
C ALA A 258 1.83 3.42 8.96
N GLY A 259 3.06 3.68 8.52
CA GLY A 259 3.68 5.01 8.46
C GLY A 259 4.00 5.54 7.06
N GLY A 260 3.69 4.79 6.00
CA GLY A 260 3.94 5.17 4.60
C GLY A 260 2.85 6.07 4.01
N LEU A 261 2.47 5.84 2.75
CA LEU A 261 1.58 6.72 1.97
C LEU A 261 0.19 6.92 2.60
N ASN A 262 -0.29 5.94 3.37
CA ASN A 262 -1.61 5.97 4.02
C ASN A 262 -1.53 6.26 5.52
N ALA A 263 -0.42 6.83 6.01
CA ALA A 263 -0.26 7.17 7.42
C ALA A 263 -1.38 8.13 7.89
N SER A 264 -1.87 7.89 9.10
CA SER A 264 -2.80 8.82 9.75
C SER A 264 -2.07 10.11 10.13
N LYS A 265 -2.82 11.21 10.30
CA LYS A 265 -2.25 12.48 10.73
C LYS A 265 -1.48 12.36 12.06
N ALA A 266 -2.00 11.58 13.01
CA ALA A 266 -1.35 11.33 14.29
C ALA A 266 -0.02 10.59 14.15
N VAL A 267 0.04 9.62 13.23
CA VAL A 267 1.29 8.90 12.91
C VAL A 267 2.30 9.84 12.27
N ALA A 268 1.89 10.65 11.28
CA ALA A 268 2.77 11.63 10.64
C ALA A 268 3.35 12.66 11.64
N GLU A 269 2.53 13.18 12.56
CA GLU A 269 2.98 14.08 13.63
C GLU A 269 3.99 13.40 14.57
N THR A 270 3.81 12.11 14.86
CA THR A 270 4.72 11.32 15.69
C THR A 270 6.03 11.01 14.97
N LEU A 271 6.00 10.76 13.65
CA LEU A 271 7.17 10.46 12.83
C LEU A 271 8.16 11.64 12.76
N LEU A 272 7.69 12.88 12.90
CA LEU A 272 8.55 14.07 13.04
C LEU A 272 9.51 13.98 14.23
N ARG A 273 9.22 13.13 15.23
CA ARG A 273 10.11 12.94 16.39
C ARG A 273 11.30 12.03 16.05
N PHE A 274 11.31 11.33 14.91
CA PHE A 274 12.38 10.42 14.50
C PHE A 274 13.38 11.15 13.63
N ASP A 275 14.65 11.09 14.02
CA ASP A 275 15.80 11.70 13.35
C ASP A 275 16.70 10.64 12.67
N ALA A 276 16.44 9.36 12.91
CA ALA A 276 17.10 8.24 12.25
C ALA A 276 16.24 6.97 12.34
N PHE A 277 16.38 6.12 11.34
CA PHE A 277 16.05 4.69 11.41
C PHE A 277 17.29 3.90 11.00
N ALA A 278 17.59 2.81 11.71
CA ALA A 278 18.77 1.99 11.45
C ALA A 278 18.79 1.41 10.04
N TRP A 279 17.60 1.09 9.51
CA TRP A 279 17.40 0.57 8.16
C TRP A 279 17.37 1.65 7.06
N ALA A 280 17.13 2.91 7.40
CA ALA A 280 16.94 4.00 6.43
C ALA A 280 18.29 4.57 5.96
N LYS A 281 19.09 3.71 5.34
CA LYS A 281 20.39 4.04 4.75
C LYS A 281 20.47 3.46 3.33
N PRO A 282 21.16 4.15 2.40
CA PRO A 282 21.45 3.58 1.09
C PRO A 282 22.02 2.16 1.23
N GLU A 283 21.64 1.27 0.31
CA GLU A 283 22.14 -0.11 0.22
C GLU A 283 21.84 -1.02 1.42
N HIS A 284 21.03 -0.59 2.39
CA HIS A 284 20.66 -1.46 3.49
C HIS A 284 19.88 -2.68 2.96
N PRO A 285 20.24 -3.94 3.34
CA PRO A 285 19.68 -5.15 2.74
C PRO A 285 18.14 -5.21 2.74
N VAL A 286 17.52 -4.75 3.84
CA VAL A 286 16.05 -4.73 3.97
C VAL A 286 15.37 -3.96 2.85
N LEU A 287 16.00 -2.92 2.26
CA LEU A 287 15.38 -2.12 1.21
C LEU A 287 15.25 -2.89 -0.11
N ALA A 288 16.19 -3.81 -0.36
CA ALA A 288 16.16 -4.69 -1.53
C ALA A 288 15.09 -5.78 -1.42
N ASP A 289 14.74 -6.18 -0.18
CA ASP A 289 13.70 -7.19 0.09
C ASP A 289 12.27 -6.62 -0.04
N LEU A 290 12.10 -5.29 -0.10
CA LEU A 290 10.80 -4.64 -0.22
C LEU A 290 10.23 -4.74 -1.64
N ASP A 291 8.93 -4.99 -1.72
CA ASP A 291 8.18 -4.92 -2.97
C ASP A 291 7.99 -3.46 -3.47
N ASP A 292 7.34 -3.30 -4.62
CA ASP A 292 7.09 -1.99 -5.23
C ASP A 292 6.39 -1.03 -4.26
N ARG A 293 5.40 -1.53 -3.52
CA ARG A 293 4.65 -0.73 -2.56
C ARG A 293 5.49 -0.39 -1.34
N GLY A 294 6.25 -1.35 -0.82
CA GLY A 294 7.13 -1.20 0.32
C GLY A 294 8.17 -0.09 0.09
N GLN A 295 8.85 -0.07 -1.05
CA GLN A 295 9.80 1.02 -1.33
C GLN A 295 9.11 2.38 -1.49
N ALA A 296 7.91 2.43 -2.08
CA ALA A 296 7.14 3.66 -2.16
C ALA A 296 6.71 4.18 -0.77
N ASP A 297 6.26 3.26 0.10
CA ASP A 297 5.92 3.56 1.49
C ASP A 297 7.16 3.94 2.31
N ALA A 298 8.33 3.39 2.01
CA ALA A 298 9.61 3.78 2.62
C ALA A 298 9.97 5.23 2.31
N VAL A 299 9.88 5.65 1.03
CA VAL A 299 10.08 7.05 0.63
C VAL A 299 9.08 7.95 1.36
N ALA A 300 7.80 7.59 1.40
CA ALA A 300 6.78 8.40 2.08
C ALA A 300 7.06 8.53 3.58
N LEU A 301 7.42 7.42 4.25
CA LEU A 301 7.72 7.40 5.67
C LEU A 301 8.91 8.30 5.97
N VAL A 302 10.06 8.13 5.31
CA VAL A 302 11.27 8.91 5.64
C VAL A 302 11.08 10.40 5.36
N MET A 303 10.29 10.77 4.35
CA MET A 303 9.94 12.17 4.07
C MET A 303 9.06 12.82 5.15
N SER A 304 8.42 12.03 6.01
CA SER A 304 7.63 12.50 7.18
C SER A 304 8.43 12.57 8.49
N THR A 305 9.74 12.28 8.44
CA THR A 305 10.63 12.28 9.61
C THR A 305 11.44 13.57 9.71
N SER A 306 12.20 13.70 10.81
CA SER A 306 13.23 14.73 11.00
C SER A 306 14.64 14.24 10.67
N ILE A 307 14.79 13.19 9.85
CA ILE A 307 16.11 12.78 9.33
C ILE A 307 16.77 13.97 8.62
N ARG A 308 18.10 14.08 8.74
CA ARG A 308 18.84 15.22 8.18
C ARG A 308 18.65 15.27 6.66
N ARG A 309 18.42 16.47 6.13
CA ARG A 309 18.13 16.66 4.69
C ARG A 309 19.16 16.01 3.76
N LYS A 310 20.44 16.02 4.13
CA LYS A 310 21.49 15.35 3.34
C LYS A 310 21.28 13.83 3.29
N GLU A 311 21.05 13.20 4.43
CA GLU A 311 20.82 11.75 4.53
C GLU A 311 19.54 11.33 3.80
N LEU A 312 18.50 12.17 3.89
CA LEU A 312 17.29 11.98 3.08
C LEU A 312 17.60 12.06 1.59
N LEU A 313 18.37 13.04 1.13
CA LEU A 313 18.75 13.15 -0.28
C LEU A 313 19.56 11.94 -0.75
N ASP A 314 20.51 11.45 0.06
CA ASP A 314 21.27 10.24 -0.23
C ASP A 314 20.35 9.02 -0.42
N LEU A 315 19.36 8.87 0.47
CA LEU A 315 18.40 7.77 0.42
C LEU A 315 17.40 7.91 -0.74
N ILE A 316 16.89 9.12 -1.01
CA ILE A 316 16.04 9.40 -2.17
C ILE A 316 16.83 9.16 -3.48
N GLY A 317 18.10 9.53 -3.53
CA GLY A 317 18.99 9.24 -4.64
C GLY A 317 19.16 7.74 -4.87
N TYR A 318 19.37 6.97 -3.80
CA TYR A 318 19.41 5.50 -3.86
C TYR A 318 18.10 4.93 -4.43
N PHE A 319 16.95 5.32 -3.89
CA PHE A 319 15.66 4.84 -4.40
C PHE A 319 15.38 5.27 -5.85
N LEU A 320 15.84 6.46 -6.26
CA LEU A 320 15.64 6.98 -7.61
C LEU A 320 16.46 6.23 -8.66
N LEU A 321 17.67 5.78 -8.32
CA LEU A 321 18.59 5.16 -9.26
C LEU A 321 18.56 3.62 -9.19
N GLU A 322 18.51 3.06 -7.98
CA GLU A 322 18.67 1.62 -7.73
C GLU A 322 17.37 0.96 -7.21
N GLY A 323 16.32 1.76 -6.96
CA GLY A 323 15.05 1.25 -6.47
C GLY A 323 14.29 0.40 -7.48
N ASN A 324 13.31 -0.35 -7.00
CA ASN A 324 12.29 -0.98 -7.84
C ASN A 324 11.36 0.09 -8.45
N ARG A 325 10.39 -0.34 -9.27
CA ARG A 325 9.53 0.59 -10.02
C ARG A 325 8.76 1.53 -9.08
N GLY A 326 8.25 0.99 -7.96
CA GLY A 326 7.53 1.79 -6.97
C GLY A 326 8.42 2.79 -6.24
N GLY A 327 9.61 2.34 -5.81
CA GLY A 327 10.63 3.18 -5.19
C GLY A 327 11.09 4.34 -6.08
N ARG A 328 11.45 4.05 -7.34
CA ARG A 328 11.90 5.09 -8.29
C ARG A 328 10.84 6.16 -8.53
N ARG A 329 9.57 5.75 -8.70
CA ARG A 329 8.44 6.69 -8.87
C ARG A 329 8.23 7.56 -7.65
N ALA A 330 8.26 6.98 -6.46
CA ALA A 330 8.09 7.72 -5.22
C ALA A 330 9.26 8.70 -4.99
N ALA A 331 10.49 8.26 -5.22
CA ALA A 331 11.69 9.08 -5.11
C ALA A 331 11.69 10.23 -6.12
N ALA A 332 11.31 9.97 -7.38
CA ALA A 332 11.18 10.98 -8.42
C ALA A 332 10.14 12.05 -8.08
N ARG A 333 9.10 11.71 -7.32
CA ARG A 333 8.15 12.69 -6.78
C ARG A 333 8.74 13.44 -5.59
N ALA A 334 9.41 12.76 -4.69
CA ALA A 334 9.99 13.35 -3.48
C ALA A 334 11.16 14.30 -3.77
N ILE A 335 11.88 14.10 -4.89
CA ILE A 335 13.07 14.89 -5.22
C ILE A 335 12.79 16.41 -5.24
N ARG A 336 11.56 16.82 -5.60
CA ARG A 336 11.11 18.23 -5.62
C ARG A 336 11.37 19.00 -4.32
N GLU A 337 11.38 18.32 -3.19
CA GLU A 337 11.59 18.88 -1.86
C GLU A 337 13.08 19.19 -1.58
N PHE A 338 13.98 18.81 -2.50
CA PHE A 338 15.42 19.00 -2.39
C PHE A 338 15.93 19.93 -3.49
N GLN A 339 16.78 20.88 -3.14
CA GLN A 339 17.37 21.85 -4.06
C GLN A 339 18.89 21.76 -4.00
N GLY A 340 19.56 22.16 -5.08
CA GLY A 340 21.01 22.23 -5.17
C GLY A 340 21.63 21.21 -6.14
N PRO A 341 22.94 21.34 -6.38
CA PRO A 341 23.62 20.68 -7.51
C PRO A 341 23.57 19.15 -7.45
N GLU A 342 23.55 18.57 -6.26
CA GLU A 342 23.43 17.13 -6.05
C GLU A 342 22.04 16.60 -6.48
N ALA A 343 20.97 17.27 -6.04
CA ALA A 343 19.61 16.94 -6.44
C ALA A 343 19.40 17.16 -7.95
N ASP A 344 19.98 18.22 -8.52
CA ASP A 344 19.89 18.51 -9.95
C ASP A 344 20.63 17.44 -10.78
N THR A 345 21.77 16.94 -10.28
CA THR A 345 22.48 15.81 -10.90
C THR A 345 21.62 14.55 -10.91
N LEU A 346 20.91 14.27 -9.81
CA LEU A 346 19.98 13.13 -9.72
C LEU A 346 18.80 13.28 -10.70
N VAL A 347 18.22 14.48 -10.79
CA VAL A 347 17.15 14.81 -11.76
C VAL A 347 17.62 14.58 -13.19
N ILE A 348 18.81 15.06 -13.56
CA ILE A 348 19.37 14.90 -14.91
C ILE A 348 19.60 13.41 -15.22
N LYS A 349 20.14 12.63 -14.28
CA LYS A 349 20.34 11.18 -14.47
C LYS A 349 19.00 10.46 -14.70
N ALA A 350 17.99 10.78 -13.89
CA ALA A 350 16.67 10.15 -13.95
C ALA A 350 15.85 10.53 -15.21
N LEU A 351 16.25 11.53 -16.00
CA LEU A 351 15.63 11.79 -17.31
C LEU A 351 15.81 10.62 -18.28
N ASN A 352 16.81 9.76 -18.07
CA ASN A 352 17.05 8.57 -18.88
C ASN A 352 16.46 7.28 -18.27
N ASP A 353 15.60 7.38 -17.23
CA ASP A 353 14.96 6.21 -16.64
C ASP A 353 14.05 5.49 -17.65
N ASP A 354 13.99 4.16 -17.57
CA ASP A 354 13.15 3.32 -18.43
C ASP A 354 11.65 3.57 -18.19
N ASP A 355 11.25 3.92 -16.96
CA ASP A 355 9.86 4.19 -16.60
C ASP A 355 9.44 5.61 -17.01
N PRO A 356 8.47 5.77 -17.94
CA PRO A 356 8.03 7.09 -18.38
C PRO A 356 7.43 7.94 -17.26
N THR A 357 6.90 7.34 -16.20
CA THR A 357 6.37 8.05 -15.03
C THR A 357 7.50 8.68 -14.20
N VAL A 358 8.65 8.02 -14.08
CA VAL A 358 9.84 8.59 -13.42
C VAL A 358 10.32 9.80 -14.21
N ARG A 359 10.51 9.63 -15.53
CA ARG A 359 10.89 10.72 -16.44
C ARG A 359 9.93 11.90 -16.32
N ALA A 360 8.63 11.63 -16.37
CA ALA A 360 7.60 12.67 -16.25
C ALA A 360 7.69 13.47 -14.94
N HIS A 361 7.95 12.81 -13.81
CA HIS A 361 8.10 13.50 -12.53
C HIS A 361 9.32 14.42 -12.51
N VAL A 362 10.49 13.93 -12.94
CA VAL A 362 11.72 14.75 -12.90
C VAL A 362 11.73 15.84 -13.99
N LEU A 363 11.05 15.63 -15.12
CA LEU A 363 10.94 16.60 -16.21
C LEU A 363 10.26 17.90 -15.77
N LYS A 364 9.23 17.80 -14.92
CA LYS A 364 8.51 18.96 -14.35
C LYS A 364 9.40 19.83 -13.47
N GLU A 365 10.48 19.26 -12.94
CA GLU A 365 11.36 19.93 -11.99
C GLU A 365 12.47 20.74 -12.65
N LEU A 366 12.74 20.56 -13.96
CA LEU A 366 13.86 21.19 -14.64
C LEU A 366 13.81 22.73 -14.62
N ARG A 367 12.65 23.32 -14.92
CA ARG A 367 12.47 24.78 -14.93
C ARG A 367 12.42 25.37 -13.52
N PRO A 368 11.61 24.86 -12.57
CA PRO A 368 11.58 25.39 -11.20
C PRO A 368 12.96 25.44 -10.51
N ARG A 369 13.85 24.50 -10.84
CA ARG A 369 15.22 24.40 -10.31
C ARG A 369 16.25 25.27 -11.04
N ASN A 370 15.91 25.86 -12.19
CA ASN A 370 16.86 26.50 -13.09
C ASN A 370 18.01 25.57 -13.53
N VAL A 371 17.70 24.31 -13.85
CA VAL A 371 18.71 23.38 -14.38
C VAL A 371 19.33 23.95 -15.65
N ALA A 372 20.66 23.92 -15.73
CA ALA A 372 21.38 24.39 -16.91
C ALA A 372 20.92 23.63 -18.16
N GLY A 373 20.50 24.36 -19.20
CA GLY A 373 19.98 23.74 -20.43
C GLY A 373 18.58 23.11 -20.30
N ALA A 374 17.79 23.47 -19.28
CA ALA A 374 16.44 22.94 -19.07
C ALA A 374 15.57 22.93 -20.33
N MET A 375 15.56 24.01 -21.12
CA MET A 375 14.79 24.08 -22.36
C MET A 375 15.26 23.04 -23.40
N SER A 376 16.57 22.90 -23.58
CA SER A 376 17.13 21.90 -24.51
C SER A 376 16.78 20.47 -24.08
N LEU A 377 16.79 20.19 -22.78
CA LEU A 377 16.39 18.90 -22.23
C LEU A 377 14.90 18.61 -22.43
N LEU A 378 14.04 19.62 -22.22
CA LEU A 378 12.60 19.51 -22.47
C LEU A 378 12.30 19.24 -23.95
N ILE A 379 12.91 20.00 -24.86
CA ILE A 379 12.74 19.86 -26.31
C ILE A 379 13.12 18.45 -26.78
N ARG A 380 14.19 17.86 -26.24
CA ARG A 380 14.61 16.49 -26.59
C ARG A 380 13.54 15.43 -26.29
N MET A 381 12.62 15.70 -25.37
CA MET A 381 11.59 14.75 -24.94
C MET A 381 10.25 14.94 -25.66
N VAL A 382 10.12 15.94 -26.53
CA VAL A 382 8.83 16.33 -27.14
C VAL A 382 8.24 15.25 -28.06
N ASP A 383 9.08 14.44 -28.70
CA ASP A 383 8.64 13.34 -29.57
C ASP A 383 8.33 12.02 -28.83
N THR A 384 8.26 12.06 -27.49
CA THR A 384 7.92 10.89 -26.69
C THR A 384 6.52 10.34 -27.03
N PRO A 385 6.37 9.01 -27.22
CA PRO A 385 5.06 8.40 -27.39
C PRO A 385 4.30 8.25 -26.05
N HIS A 386 4.96 8.48 -24.92
CA HIS A 386 4.40 8.19 -23.61
C HIS A 386 3.61 9.36 -23.03
N GLU A 387 2.31 9.16 -22.82
CA GLU A 387 1.41 10.21 -22.31
C GLU A 387 1.84 10.85 -20.98
N PRO A 388 2.35 10.12 -19.96
CA PRO A 388 2.83 10.77 -18.74
C PRO A 388 3.88 11.84 -18.98
N VAL A 389 4.77 11.63 -19.96
CA VAL A 389 5.83 12.57 -20.33
C VAL A 389 5.24 13.74 -21.13
N ARG A 390 4.29 13.49 -22.04
CA ARG A 390 3.58 14.57 -22.76
C ARG A 390 2.84 15.50 -21.82
N GLN A 391 2.12 14.94 -20.84
CA GLN A 391 1.47 15.72 -19.79
C GLN A 391 2.49 16.54 -18.97
N ALA A 392 3.65 15.95 -18.65
CA ALA A 392 4.71 16.68 -17.98
C ALA A 392 5.29 17.84 -18.81
N LEU A 393 5.43 17.67 -20.11
CA LEU A 393 5.86 18.74 -21.02
C LEU A 393 4.84 19.88 -21.05
N ARG A 394 3.53 19.59 -21.10
CA ARG A 394 2.47 20.63 -21.03
C ARG A 394 2.57 21.48 -19.77
N GLU A 395 2.79 20.83 -18.63
CA GLU A 395 2.92 21.52 -17.35
C GLU A 395 4.24 22.31 -17.26
N ALA A 396 5.33 21.79 -17.82
CA ALA A 396 6.63 22.45 -17.82
C ALA A 396 6.75 23.57 -18.86
N MET A 397 5.96 23.53 -19.93
CA MET A 397 6.02 24.45 -21.08
C MET A 397 4.64 25.04 -21.40
N PRO A 398 3.99 25.73 -20.45
CA PRO A 398 2.62 26.25 -20.62
C PRO A 398 2.51 27.35 -21.68
N GLU A 399 3.63 27.93 -22.12
CA GLU A 399 3.66 28.94 -23.18
C GLU A 399 3.49 28.36 -24.60
N PHE A 400 3.63 27.05 -24.78
CA PHE A 400 3.49 26.38 -26.08
C PHE A 400 2.05 25.93 -26.31
N THR A 401 1.17 26.91 -26.49
CA THR A 401 -0.25 26.72 -26.85
C THR A 401 -0.56 27.44 -28.15
N VAL A 402 -1.60 26.98 -28.87
CA VAL A 402 -2.04 27.63 -30.12
C VAL A 402 -2.36 29.10 -29.90
N ARG A 403 -3.08 29.41 -28.83
CA ARG A 403 -3.46 30.80 -28.52
C ARG A 403 -2.24 31.71 -28.38
N HIS A 404 -1.21 31.26 -27.67
CA HIS A 404 0.00 32.05 -27.46
C HIS A 404 0.81 32.18 -28.76
N PHE A 405 0.91 31.09 -29.53
CA PHE A 405 1.61 31.08 -30.82
C PHE A 405 0.95 32.00 -31.86
N VAL A 406 -0.36 31.87 -32.07
CA VAL A 406 -1.14 32.73 -32.97
C VAL A 406 -1.11 34.18 -32.49
N THR A 407 -1.11 34.47 -31.19
CA THR A 407 -1.03 35.88 -30.74
C THR A 407 0.30 36.54 -31.11
N ASN A 408 1.41 35.79 -31.06
CA ASN A 408 2.76 36.30 -31.27
C ASN A 408 3.35 36.01 -32.67
N PHE A 409 2.61 35.34 -33.55
CA PHE A 409 3.10 34.84 -34.84
C PHE A 409 3.90 35.89 -35.64
N ASP A 410 3.35 37.09 -35.81
CA ASP A 410 3.97 38.16 -36.62
C ASP A 410 5.26 38.73 -36.00
N ARG A 411 5.60 38.35 -34.76
CA ARG A 411 6.82 38.78 -34.07
C ARG A 411 7.94 37.74 -34.14
N LEU A 412 7.65 36.53 -34.63
CA LEU A 412 8.61 35.45 -34.74
C LEU A 412 9.34 35.55 -36.09
N SER A 413 10.63 35.21 -36.11
CA SER A 413 11.37 34.99 -37.35
C SER A 413 11.00 33.65 -37.96
N ASP A 414 11.21 33.48 -39.27
CA ASP A 414 10.84 32.26 -40.01
C ASP A 414 11.39 30.98 -39.36
N ASP A 415 12.65 30.99 -38.92
CA ASP A 415 13.28 29.85 -38.21
C ASP A 415 12.58 29.50 -36.89
N LEU A 416 12.14 30.52 -36.15
CA LEU A 416 11.45 30.35 -34.87
C LEU A 416 9.99 29.94 -35.06
N VAL A 417 9.35 30.37 -36.15
CA VAL A 417 7.97 29.99 -36.50
C VAL A 417 7.88 28.47 -36.68
N ALA A 418 8.79 27.87 -37.45
CA ALA A 418 8.80 26.42 -37.68
C ALA A 418 9.04 25.63 -36.38
N MET A 419 10.05 26.01 -35.59
CA MET A 419 10.36 25.35 -34.32
C MET A 419 9.20 25.49 -33.30
N ALA A 420 8.67 26.70 -33.14
CA ALA A 420 7.55 26.94 -32.23
C ALA A 420 6.30 26.20 -32.69
N GLY A 421 6.00 26.17 -33.99
CA GLY A 421 4.90 25.40 -34.56
C GLY A 421 5.02 23.91 -34.25
N HIS A 422 6.20 23.32 -34.46
CA HIS A 422 6.47 21.92 -34.11
C HIS A 422 6.23 21.65 -32.61
N LEU A 423 6.77 22.50 -31.73
CA LEU A 423 6.60 22.35 -30.29
C LEU A 423 5.14 22.46 -29.86
N VAL A 424 4.40 23.44 -30.36
CA VAL A 424 2.97 23.57 -30.04
C VAL A 424 2.19 22.35 -30.52
N ARG A 425 2.43 21.85 -31.73
CA ARG A 425 1.73 20.64 -32.23
C ARG A 425 1.91 19.44 -31.31
N LYS A 426 3.10 19.27 -30.76
CA LYS A 426 3.44 18.09 -29.95
C LYS A 426 3.01 18.21 -28.49
N ILE A 427 2.97 19.45 -27.98
CA ILE A 427 2.64 19.73 -26.57
C ILE A 427 1.15 19.94 -26.39
N ASP A 428 0.53 20.77 -27.22
CA ASP A 428 -0.87 21.18 -27.12
C ASP A 428 -1.80 20.14 -27.79
N PRO A 429 -2.55 19.35 -27.00
CA PRO A 429 -3.40 18.29 -27.56
C PRO A 429 -4.62 18.84 -28.31
N GLU A 430 -5.03 20.07 -28.02
CA GLU A 430 -6.20 20.71 -28.64
C GLU A 430 -5.80 21.58 -29.84
N ALA A 431 -4.55 21.50 -30.29
CA ALA A 431 -3.99 22.42 -31.27
C ALA A 431 -4.83 22.53 -32.56
N ALA A 432 -5.23 21.39 -33.14
CA ALA A 432 -6.05 21.37 -34.34
C ALA A 432 -7.44 21.99 -34.10
N PHE A 433 -8.08 21.64 -32.97
CA PHE A 433 -9.39 22.15 -32.61
C PHE A 433 -9.38 23.68 -32.41
N ASP A 434 -8.43 24.19 -31.63
CA ASP A 434 -8.30 25.62 -31.37
C ASP A 434 -7.94 26.41 -32.64
N LEU A 435 -7.10 25.87 -33.51
CA LEU A 435 -6.81 26.48 -34.81
C LEU A 435 -8.04 26.56 -35.69
N LYS A 436 -8.87 25.51 -35.72
CA LYS A 436 -10.13 25.51 -36.48
C LYS A 436 -11.06 26.63 -36.00
N LEU A 437 -11.17 26.85 -34.68
CA LEU A 437 -11.95 27.96 -34.13
C LEU A 437 -11.36 29.33 -34.50
N GLU A 438 -10.04 29.48 -34.49
CA GLU A 438 -9.37 30.71 -34.93
C GLU A 438 -9.61 30.99 -36.43
N MET A 439 -9.70 29.96 -37.26
CA MET A 439 -10.07 30.06 -38.69
C MET A 439 -11.51 30.51 -38.92
N GLU A 440 -12.41 30.36 -37.95
CA GLU A 440 -13.82 30.76 -38.08
C GLU A 440 -14.13 32.13 -37.45
N CYS A 441 -13.13 32.80 -36.88
CA CYS A 441 -13.36 34.06 -36.19
C CYS A 441 -13.67 35.23 -37.14
N LEU A 442 -14.29 36.29 -36.62
CA LEU A 442 -14.71 37.44 -37.44
C LEU A 442 -13.54 38.24 -38.04
N SER A 443 -12.36 38.21 -37.44
CA SER A 443 -11.21 39.02 -37.88
C SER A 443 -10.45 38.33 -39.02
N PRO A 444 -10.38 38.92 -40.23
CA PRO A 444 -9.64 38.34 -41.35
C PRO A 444 -8.13 38.20 -41.07
N VAL A 445 -7.56 39.13 -40.30
CA VAL A 445 -6.15 39.06 -39.88
C VAL A 445 -5.89 37.80 -39.04
N ARG A 446 -6.80 37.48 -38.11
CA ARG A 446 -6.69 36.26 -37.28
C ARG A 446 -6.90 34.99 -38.10
N ARG A 447 -7.90 34.96 -38.99
CA ARG A 447 -8.12 33.81 -39.90
C ARG A 447 -6.91 33.55 -40.80
N ARG A 448 -6.34 34.59 -41.40
CA ARG A 448 -5.11 34.47 -42.18
C ARG A 448 -3.98 33.89 -41.32
N ARG A 449 -3.81 34.41 -40.11
CA ARG A 449 -2.74 34.00 -39.22
C ARG A 449 -2.90 32.55 -38.73
N SER A 450 -4.12 32.08 -38.49
CA SER A 450 -4.36 30.69 -38.11
C SER A 450 -4.04 29.71 -39.25
N VAL A 451 -4.28 30.08 -40.51
CA VAL A 451 -3.82 29.29 -41.67
C VAL A 451 -2.30 29.21 -41.74
N LEU A 452 -1.60 30.33 -41.56
CA LEU A 452 -0.12 30.33 -41.54
C LEU A 452 0.43 29.53 -40.35
N ALA A 453 -0.21 29.63 -39.18
CA ALA A 453 0.15 28.83 -38.01
C ALA A 453 -0.11 27.33 -38.24
N ALA A 454 -1.21 26.95 -38.88
CA ALA A 454 -1.48 25.57 -39.26
C ALA A 454 -0.37 25.00 -40.17
N GLY A 455 0.11 25.80 -41.13
CA GLY A 455 1.28 25.49 -41.97
C GLY A 455 2.54 25.23 -41.13
N ALA A 456 2.90 26.17 -40.25
CA ALA A 456 4.07 26.06 -39.38
C ALA A 456 4.00 24.86 -38.41
N MET A 457 2.80 24.44 -38.03
CA MET A 457 2.57 23.27 -37.17
C MET A 457 2.50 21.97 -37.98
N GLY A 458 2.36 22.03 -39.31
CA GLY A 458 2.12 20.87 -40.17
C GLY A 458 0.74 20.23 -39.93
N LEU A 459 -0.26 21.04 -39.58
CA LEU A 459 -1.65 20.61 -39.32
C LEU A 459 -2.59 20.90 -40.50
N VAL A 460 -2.08 21.37 -41.64
CA VAL A 460 -2.91 21.75 -42.80
C VAL A 460 -3.75 20.57 -43.30
N GLN A 461 -3.15 19.39 -43.45
CA GLN A 461 -3.87 18.19 -43.90
C GLN A 461 -4.95 17.75 -42.90
N GLU A 462 -4.69 17.87 -41.59
CA GLU A 462 -5.68 17.59 -40.54
C GLU A 462 -6.83 18.61 -40.53
N LEU A 463 -6.57 19.84 -41.00
CA LEU A 463 -7.51 20.97 -41.05
C LEU A 463 -8.01 21.26 -42.46
N GLU A 464 -7.83 20.32 -43.39
CA GLU A 464 -7.99 20.54 -44.83
C GLU A 464 -9.35 21.16 -45.18
N GLU A 465 -10.45 20.58 -44.69
CA GLU A 465 -11.81 21.08 -44.94
C GLU A 465 -11.99 22.54 -44.49
N ALA A 466 -11.40 22.91 -43.35
CA ALA A 466 -11.48 24.27 -42.83
C ALA A 466 -10.67 25.24 -43.70
N VAL A 467 -9.50 24.81 -44.17
CA VAL A 467 -8.64 25.62 -45.05
C VAL A 467 -9.27 25.78 -46.45
N ILE A 468 -9.86 24.73 -47.03
CA ILE A 468 -10.61 24.78 -48.30
C ILE A 468 -11.73 25.82 -48.22
N LYS A 469 -12.50 25.82 -47.12
CA LYS A 469 -13.59 26.80 -46.92
C LYS A 469 -13.10 28.25 -46.97
N LEU A 470 -11.86 28.51 -46.54
CA LEU A 470 -11.25 29.84 -46.56
C LEU A 470 -10.81 30.30 -47.97
N LEU A 471 -10.80 29.43 -48.99
CA LEU A 471 -10.68 29.86 -50.39
C LEU A 471 -11.89 30.66 -50.88
N SER A 472 -13.01 30.63 -50.15
CA SER A 472 -14.18 31.47 -50.41
C SER A 472 -14.28 32.67 -49.46
N ASP A 473 -13.23 32.99 -48.70
CA ASP A 473 -13.26 34.10 -47.73
C ASP A 473 -13.45 35.46 -48.41
N ASP A 474 -14.11 36.39 -47.71
CA ASP A 474 -14.31 37.76 -48.21
C ASP A 474 -12.96 38.48 -48.42
N ASP A 475 -11.99 38.26 -47.53
CA ASP A 475 -10.68 38.90 -47.58
C ASP A 475 -9.70 38.12 -48.47
N HIS A 476 -9.17 38.78 -49.49
CA HIS A 476 -8.25 38.16 -50.44
C HIS A 476 -6.92 37.69 -49.82
N MET A 477 -6.45 38.31 -48.72
CA MET A 477 -5.23 37.87 -48.04
C MET A 477 -5.43 36.55 -47.28
N VAL A 478 -6.66 36.27 -46.83
CA VAL A 478 -7.04 34.97 -46.26
C VAL A 478 -7.06 33.91 -47.36
N ARG A 479 -7.66 34.22 -48.52
CA ARG A 479 -7.68 33.32 -49.68
C ARG A 479 -6.28 32.97 -50.18
N ILE A 480 -5.37 33.95 -50.26
CA ILE A 480 -3.95 33.72 -50.60
C ILE A 480 -3.31 32.74 -49.61
N ALA A 481 -3.50 32.95 -48.29
CA ALA A 481 -2.93 32.07 -47.29
C ALA A 481 -3.47 30.64 -47.39
N ALA A 482 -4.79 30.48 -47.62
CA ALA A 482 -5.42 29.19 -47.82
C ALA A 482 -4.88 28.49 -49.07
N ALA A 483 -4.80 29.19 -50.20
CA ALA A 483 -4.25 28.64 -51.44
C ALA A 483 -2.79 28.19 -51.29
N LYS A 484 -1.96 28.96 -50.56
CA LYS A 484 -0.57 28.55 -50.26
C LYS A 484 -0.50 27.32 -49.38
N ALA A 485 -1.31 27.26 -48.32
CA ALA A 485 -1.27 26.17 -47.36
C ALA A 485 -1.72 24.83 -47.98
N LEU A 486 -2.70 24.86 -48.88
CA LEU A 486 -3.18 23.66 -49.59
C LEU A 486 -2.16 23.10 -50.61
N ALA A 487 -1.07 23.82 -50.90
CA ALA A 487 0.03 23.28 -51.71
C ALA A 487 0.70 22.06 -51.07
N ASP A 488 0.62 21.96 -49.73
CA ASP A 488 1.20 20.86 -48.96
C ASP A 488 0.19 19.70 -48.75
N CYS A 489 -0.99 19.75 -49.38
CA CYS A 489 -2.01 18.70 -49.34
C CYS A 489 -1.99 17.83 -50.61
N ASP A 490 -2.11 16.52 -50.41
CA ASP A 490 -2.03 15.46 -51.43
C ASP A 490 -3.41 14.82 -51.71
N SER A 491 -4.46 15.63 -51.70
CA SER A 491 -5.85 15.16 -51.77
C SER A 491 -6.64 15.82 -52.91
N MET A 492 -7.53 15.03 -53.53
CA MET A 492 -8.38 15.52 -54.61
C MET A 492 -9.24 16.74 -54.21
N PRO A 493 -9.84 16.82 -53.00
CA PRO A 493 -10.61 18.01 -52.59
C PRO A 493 -9.76 19.29 -52.57
N SER A 494 -8.53 19.23 -52.09
CA SER A 494 -7.61 20.37 -52.12
C SER A 494 -7.28 20.80 -53.54
N TRP A 495 -7.05 19.85 -54.44
CA TRP A 495 -6.70 20.15 -55.84
C TRP A 495 -7.88 20.73 -56.63
N ASP A 496 -9.08 20.18 -56.44
CA ASP A 496 -10.31 20.72 -57.02
C ASP A 496 -10.55 22.15 -56.53
N ALA A 497 -10.36 22.40 -55.24
CA ALA A 497 -10.53 23.74 -54.67
C ALA A 497 -9.47 24.74 -55.17
N LEU A 498 -8.22 24.32 -55.32
CA LEU A 498 -7.16 25.14 -55.92
C LEU A 498 -7.43 25.43 -57.40
N ARG A 499 -7.92 24.43 -58.17
CA ARG A 499 -8.33 24.63 -59.57
C ARG A 499 -9.43 25.67 -59.67
N ASP A 500 -10.42 25.61 -58.78
CA ASP A 500 -11.51 26.58 -58.76
C ASP A 500 -10.98 27.99 -58.40
N ALA A 501 -9.97 28.09 -57.53
CA ALA A 501 -9.30 29.34 -57.17
C ALA A 501 -8.48 29.98 -58.30
N LEU A 502 -8.17 29.27 -59.40
CA LEU A 502 -7.60 29.86 -60.62
C LEU A 502 -8.53 30.89 -61.27
N TRP A 503 -9.82 30.82 -60.95
CA TRP A 503 -10.84 31.76 -61.41
C TRP A 503 -11.23 32.79 -60.35
N ASP A 504 -10.42 32.97 -59.28
CA ASP A 504 -10.69 33.95 -58.22
C ASP A 504 -10.77 35.37 -58.77
N ARG A 505 -11.56 36.24 -58.13
CA ARG A 505 -11.66 37.66 -58.48
C ARG A 505 -10.36 38.46 -58.29
N SER A 506 -9.41 37.96 -57.48
CA SER A 506 -8.12 38.58 -57.23
C SER A 506 -7.01 37.87 -58.01
N VAL A 507 -6.29 38.61 -58.86
CA VAL A 507 -5.17 38.09 -59.66
C VAL A 507 -4.11 37.43 -58.78
N ILE A 508 -3.80 38.00 -57.60
CA ILE A 508 -2.80 37.44 -56.68
C ILE A 508 -3.23 36.06 -56.15
N VAL A 509 -4.53 35.84 -55.93
CA VAL A 509 -5.06 34.53 -55.52
C VAL A 509 -4.94 33.54 -56.68
N GLN A 510 -5.24 33.95 -57.92
CA GLN A 510 -5.08 33.10 -59.11
C GLN A 510 -3.62 32.66 -59.28
N GLU A 511 -2.67 33.60 -59.24
CA GLU A 511 -1.23 33.33 -59.33
C GLU A 511 -0.76 32.40 -58.21
N THR A 512 -1.27 32.59 -56.99
CA THR A 512 -0.95 31.73 -55.84
C THR A 512 -1.49 30.31 -56.05
N ALA A 513 -2.72 30.16 -56.52
CA ALA A 513 -3.33 28.86 -56.79
C ALA A 513 -2.58 28.11 -57.91
N GLU A 514 -2.17 28.82 -58.97
CA GLU A 514 -1.33 28.27 -60.03
C GLU A 514 0.02 27.79 -59.47
N GLN A 515 0.70 28.59 -58.65
CA GLN A 515 1.95 28.20 -58.00
C GLN A 515 1.79 26.97 -57.08
N SER A 516 0.71 26.91 -56.31
CA SER A 516 0.42 25.76 -55.45
C SER A 516 0.19 24.48 -56.26
N LEU A 517 -0.59 24.55 -57.36
CA LEU A 517 -0.82 23.42 -58.26
C LEU A 517 0.45 22.96 -58.98
N LEU A 518 1.31 23.90 -59.40
CA LEU A 518 2.60 23.57 -59.98
C LEU A 518 3.50 22.84 -58.97
N ARG A 519 3.57 23.32 -57.71
CA ARG A 519 4.33 22.64 -56.65
C ARG A 519 3.83 21.21 -56.39
N ILE A 520 2.52 21.01 -56.39
CA ILE A 520 1.91 19.67 -56.26
C ILE A 520 2.30 18.79 -57.45
N ALA A 521 2.20 19.31 -58.68
CA ALA A 521 2.55 18.56 -59.89
C ALA A 521 4.04 18.16 -59.89
N ASP A 522 4.93 19.06 -59.50
CA ASP A 522 6.36 18.79 -59.37
C ASP A 522 6.62 17.69 -58.31
N SER A 523 5.97 17.78 -57.14
CA SER A 523 6.08 16.77 -56.07
C SER A 523 5.66 15.37 -56.53
N LEU A 524 4.54 15.27 -57.27
CA LEU A 524 4.05 13.99 -57.81
C LEU A 524 4.98 13.40 -58.88
N LEU A 525 5.65 14.24 -59.66
CA LEU A 525 6.63 13.78 -60.65
C LEU A 525 7.89 13.23 -59.97
N GLU A 526 8.35 13.87 -58.89
CA GLU A 526 9.50 13.40 -58.10
C GLU A 526 9.24 12.05 -57.42
N GLU A 527 8.06 11.86 -56.80
CA GLU A 527 7.68 10.58 -56.17
C GLU A 527 7.63 9.41 -57.17
N ASN A 528 7.12 9.66 -58.38
CA ASN A 528 7.09 8.63 -59.43
C ASN A 528 8.50 8.21 -59.88
N VAL A 529 9.44 9.16 -59.96
CA VAL A 529 10.84 8.88 -60.32
C VAL A 529 11.58 8.12 -59.21
N GLU A 530 11.27 8.39 -57.94
CA GLU A 530 11.83 7.63 -56.82
C GLU A 530 11.25 6.21 -56.74
N MET A 531 9.95 6.03 -56.96
CA MET A 531 9.34 4.69 -57.02
C MET A 531 9.89 3.83 -58.16
N GLU A 532 10.15 4.42 -59.33
CA GLU A 532 10.79 3.70 -60.45
C GLU A 532 12.25 3.31 -60.15
N LYS A 533 12.98 4.10 -59.37
CA LYS A 533 14.35 3.77 -58.92
C LYS A 533 14.42 2.72 -57.82
N VAL A 534 13.40 2.60 -56.98
CA VAL A 534 13.33 1.55 -55.94
C VAL A 534 12.82 0.21 -56.52
N ALA A 535 12.10 0.27 -57.65
CA ALA A 535 11.61 -0.90 -58.38
C ALA A 535 12.60 -1.47 -59.43
N SER A 536 13.75 -0.83 -59.63
CA SER A 536 14.87 -1.28 -60.50
C SER A 536 16.07 -1.73 -59.69
#